data_AF-A0A1Q5XL19-F1
#
_entry.id   AF-A0A1Q5XL19-F1
#
_cell.length_a   1.000
_cell.length_b   1.000
_cell.length_c   1.000
_cell.angle_alpha   90.00
_cell.angle_beta   90.00
_cell.angle_gamma   90.00
#
_symmetry.space_group_name_H-M   'P 1'
#
loop_
_entity.id
_entity.type
_entity.pdbx_description
1 polymer ?
#
loop_
_entity_poly.entity_id
_entity_poly.type
_entity_poly.pdbx_seq_one_letter_code
_entity_poly.pdbx_strand_id
1 'polypeptide(L)'
;MQAYTKVIVKCAGSAVFREDKLIGFISVPDTRVLNLIRDKITGTSFAVPVDNKQGAATIRMNPIHTTMDVTLNNGHPHVKLSIAGEGHVSSIDTDLALNTAAGYRQLDQMESNYLLLVLLDVLVYRFSIPTNSSVGWFLRAALLTATVPVIARTTMPKKINTSSPVHLELKLI
;
A
#
# COMPACT_ATOMS: atom_id res chain seq x y z
N MET A 1 -10.17 -0.56 -49.40
CA MET A 1 -10.24 0.08 -48.06
C MET A 1 -9.60 -0.89 -47.07
N GLN A 2 -8.38 -0.61 -46.61
CA GLN A 2 -7.57 -1.56 -45.83
C GLN A 2 -7.88 -1.36 -44.34
N ALA A 3 -8.41 -2.38 -43.67
CA ALA A 3 -8.70 -2.33 -42.24
C ALA A 3 -7.39 -2.51 -41.46
N TYR A 4 -6.98 -1.49 -40.71
CA TYR A 4 -5.84 -1.59 -39.79
C TYR A 4 -6.33 -2.07 -38.42
N THR A 5 -5.83 -3.22 -37.97
CA THR A 5 -6.10 -3.72 -36.63
C THR A 5 -5.34 -2.89 -35.60
N LYS A 6 -6.07 -2.21 -34.72
CA LYS A 6 -5.49 -1.45 -33.60
C LYS A 6 -5.00 -2.43 -32.52
N VAL A 7 -3.69 -2.55 -32.37
CA VAL A 7 -3.06 -3.33 -31.29
C VAL A 7 -2.83 -2.41 -30.09
N ILE A 8 -3.30 -2.81 -28.91
CA ILE A 8 -3.10 -2.08 -27.65
C ILE A 8 -2.17 -2.89 -26.76
N VAL A 9 -0.99 -2.33 -26.47
CA VAL A 9 -0.05 -2.90 -25.49
C VAL A 9 -0.42 -2.36 -24.10
N LYS A 10 -0.58 -3.25 -23.12
CA LYS A 10 -0.86 -2.90 -21.71
C LYS A 10 0.22 -3.49 -20.80
N CYS A 11 0.57 -2.75 -19.75
CA CYS A 11 1.42 -3.29 -18.68
C CYS A 11 0.66 -4.40 -17.94
N ALA A 12 1.29 -5.57 -17.77
CA ALA A 12 0.69 -6.75 -17.13
C ALA A 12 1.16 -6.99 -15.68
N GLY A 13 1.99 -6.09 -15.12
CA GLY A 13 2.55 -6.20 -13.78
C GLY A 13 4.05 -6.48 -13.82
N SER A 14 4.56 -7.35 -12.94
CA SER A 14 5.98 -7.70 -12.87
C SER A 14 6.21 -9.20 -13.01
N ALA A 15 7.22 -9.57 -13.79
CA ALA A 15 7.71 -10.94 -13.80
C ALA A 15 8.54 -11.23 -12.55
N VAL A 16 8.41 -12.44 -12.00
CA VAL A 16 9.19 -12.92 -10.86
C VAL A 16 10.19 -13.94 -11.36
N PHE A 17 11.47 -13.67 -11.16
CA PHE A 17 12.55 -14.57 -11.50
C PHE A 17 13.16 -15.19 -10.25
N ARG A 18 13.64 -16.43 -10.38
CA ARG A 18 14.59 -17.04 -9.46
C ARG A 18 15.80 -17.43 -10.29
N GLU A 19 16.95 -16.85 -9.95
CA GLU A 19 18.15 -16.95 -10.76
C GLU A 19 17.84 -16.51 -12.20
N ASP A 20 17.93 -17.41 -13.17
CA ASP A 20 17.65 -17.21 -14.59
C ASP A 20 16.26 -17.71 -15.02
N LYS A 21 15.44 -18.23 -14.09
CA LYS A 21 14.15 -18.85 -14.39
C LYS A 21 12.98 -17.96 -14.03
N LEU A 22 12.07 -17.76 -14.99
CA LEU A 22 10.77 -17.14 -14.74
C LEU A 22 9.90 -18.10 -13.92
N ILE A 23 9.50 -17.70 -12.71
CA ILE A 23 8.70 -18.53 -11.80
C ILE A 23 7.25 -18.05 -11.66
N GLY A 24 6.91 -16.89 -12.22
CA GLY A 24 5.54 -16.39 -12.22
C GLY A 24 5.44 -14.90 -12.52
N PHE A 25 4.25 -14.35 -12.30
CA PHE A 25 3.94 -12.95 -12.47
C PHE A 25 3.20 -12.40 -11.26
N ILE A 26 3.47 -11.15 -10.93
CA ILE A 26 2.76 -10.33 -9.95
C ILE A 26 1.83 -9.41 -10.73
N SER A 27 0.59 -9.31 -10.27
CA SER A 27 -0.43 -8.46 -10.90
C SER A 27 -0.04 -6.97 -10.83
N VAL A 28 -0.57 -6.13 -11.73
CA VAL A 28 -0.35 -4.67 -11.70
C VAL A 28 -0.60 -4.03 -10.32
N PRO A 29 -1.74 -4.28 -9.62
CA PRO A 29 -1.95 -3.69 -8.30
C PRO A 29 -0.94 -4.20 -7.27
N ASP A 30 -0.63 -5.50 -7.25
CA ASP A 30 0.33 -6.07 -6.30
C ASP A 30 1.75 -5.53 -6.55
N THR A 31 2.16 -5.37 -7.82
CA THR A 31 3.42 -4.73 -8.21
C THR A 31 3.48 -3.29 -7.70
N ARG A 32 2.37 -2.54 -7.79
CA ARG A 32 2.32 -1.16 -7.30
C ARG A 32 2.51 -1.11 -5.79
N VAL A 33 1.86 -1.99 -5.03
CA VAL A 33 2.01 -2.07 -3.58
C VAL A 33 3.42 -2.51 -3.19
N LEU A 34 4.00 -3.48 -3.89
CA LEU A 34 5.38 -3.88 -3.67
C LEU A 34 6.37 -2.73 -3.92
N ASN A 35 6.15 -1.95 -4.98
CA ASN A 35 6.98 -0.79 -5.28
C ASN A 35 6.73 0.37 -4.31
N LEU A 36 5.54 0.49 -3.72
CA LEU A 36 5.27 1.40 -2.61
C LEU A 36 6.11 1.02 -1.39
N ILE A 37 6.02 -0.24 -0.96
CA ILE A 37 6.78 -0.76 0.20
C ILE A 37 8.30 -0.57 0.02
N ARG A 38 8.80 -0.72 -1.22
CA ARG A 38 10.21 -0.59 -1.56
C ARG A 38 10.67 0.85 -1.81
N ASP A 39 9.80 1.84 -1.62
CA ASP A 39 10.07 3.25 -1.90
C ASP A 39 10.54 3.49 -3.37
N LYS A 40 9.83 2.87 -4.32
CA LYS A 40 10.11 2.94 -5.77
C LYS A 40 9.05 3.65 -6.59
N ILE A 41 7.97 4.10 -5.95
CA ILE A 41 7.00 4.99 -6.59
C ILE A 41 7.13 6.39 -6.01
N THR A 42 7.15 7.39 -6.88
CA THR A 42 7.19 8.81 -6.49
C THR A 42 5.80 9.40 -6.28
N GLY A 43 4.79 8.79 -6.90
CA GLY A 43 3.40 9.14 -6.70
C GLY A 43 2.46 8.10 -7.30
N THR A 44 1.23 8.06 -6.79
CA THR A 44 0.19 7.15 -7.29
C THR A 44 -1.20 7.66 -6.94
N SER A 45 -2.23 6.95 -7.38
CA SER A 45 -3.62 7.25 -7.02
C SER A 45 -4.29 6.01 -6.44
N PHE A 46 -5.05 6.24 -5.38
CA PHE A 46 -5.85 5.24 -4.69
C PHE A 46 -7.32 5.61 -4.81
N ALA A 47 -8.15 4.63 -5.15
CA ALA A 47 -9.59 4.74 -4.96
C ALA A 47 -9.88 4.19 -3.55
N VAL A 48 -10.10 5.10 -2.61
CA VAL A 48 -10.43 4.79 -1.22
C VAL A 48 -11.93 4.68 -1.12
N PRO A 49 -12.48 3.53 -0.71
CA PRO A 49 -13.92 3.40 -0.45
C PRO A 49 -14.35 4.38 0.64
N VAL A 50 -15.39 5.17 0.37
CA VAL A 50 -15.98 6.10 1.33
C VAL A 50 -17.45 5.69 1.40
N ASP A 51 -17.84 5.16 2.57
CA ASP A 51 -19.17 4.64 2.91
C ASP A 51 -19.52 3.25 2.32
N ASN A 52 -20.45 2.55 3.00
CA ASN A 52 -20.94 1.21 2.59
C ASN A 52 -21.79 1.23 1.31
N LYS A 53 -21.97 2.38 0.66
CA LYS A 53 -22.87 2.61 -0.48
C LYS A 53 -22.12 2.75 -1.82
N GLN A 54 -20.99 2.06 -1.98
CA GLN A 54 -20.21 1.97 -3.24
C GLN A 54 -19.48 3.25 -3.67
N GLY A 55 -19.55 4.33 -2.87
CA GLY A 55 -18.80 5.57 -3.14
C GLY A 55 -17.30 5.39 -2.94
N ALA A 56 -16.50 6.13 -3.69
CA ALA A 56 -15.05 6.18 -3.53
C ALA A 56 -14.52 7.60 -3.66
N ALA A 57 -13.50 7.92 -2.87
CA ALA A 57 -12.66 9.07 -3.08
C ALA A 57 -11.41 8.64 -3.86
N THR A 58 -11.09 9.37 -4.94
CA THR A 58 -9.80 9.19 -5.60
C THR A 58 -8.80 10.16 -4.98
N ILE A 59 -7.78 9.62 -4.33
CA ILE A 59 -6.70 10.39 -3.70
C ILE A 59 -5.43 10.17 -4.50
N ARG A 60 -4.84 11.25 -4.98
CA ARG A 60 -3.54 11.26 -5.63
C ARG A 60 -2.47 11.61 -4.61
N MET A 61 -1.60 10.67 -4.30
CA MET A 61 -0.45 10.89 -3.42
C MET A 61 0.78 11.23 -4.25
N ASN A 62 1.36 12.41 -4.06
CA ASN A 62 2.62 12.83 -4.68
C ASN A 62 3.14 14.12 -4.00
N PRO A 63 4.35 14.13 -3.40
CA PRO A 63 5.27 13.00 -3.28
C PRO A 63 4.79 11.95 -2.26
N ILE A 64 5.26 10.71 -2.42
CA ILE A 64 5.09 9.63 -1.44
C ILE A 64 6.43 8.98 -1.15
N HIS A 65 6.67 8.66 0.11
CA HIS A 65 7.89 8.07 0.63
C HIS A 65 7.57 6.95 1.60
N THR A 66 8.37 5.89 1.53
CA THR A 66 8.27 4.75 2.44
C THR A 66 9.61 4.46 3.11
N THR A 67 9.59 4.28 4.42
CA THR A 67 10.72 3.76 5.20
C THR A 67 10.37 2.42 5.80
N MET A 68 11.33 1.50 5.80
CA MET A 68 11.18 0.16 6.38
C MET A 68 12.35 -0.11 7.31
N ASP A 69 12.05 -0.21 8.60
CA ASP A 69 13.01 -0.57 9.64
C ASP A 69 12.77 -2.02 10.05
N VAL A 70 13.79 -2.86 9.94
CA VAL A 70 13.73 -4.27 10.34
C VAL A 70 14.66 -4.47 11.53
N THR A 71 14.09 -4.83 12.69
CA THR A 71 14.86 -5.19 13.88
C THR A 71 14.67 -6.66 14.21
N LEU A 72 15.61 -7.26 14.94
CA LEU A 72 15.46 -8.63 15.44
C LEU A 72 15.15 -8.56 16.94
N ASN A 73 13.96 -8.98 17.33
CA ASN A 73 13.50 -9.00 18.72
C ASN A 73 13.32 -10.46 19.15
N ASN A 74 14.17 -10.93 20.07
CA ASN A 74 14.17 -12.32 20.57
C ASN A 74 14.27 -13.39 19.47
N GLY A 75 15.08 -13.14 18.43
CA GLY A 75 15.24 -14.08 17.32
C GLY A 75 14.13 -14.00 16.26
N HIS A 76 13.12 -13.15 16.45
CA HIS A 76 12.08 -12.92 15.47
C HIS A 76 12.26 -11.55 14.80
N PRO A 77 12.11 -11.45 13.47
CA PRO A 77 12.21 -10.15 12.84
C PRO A 77 11.03 -9.27 13.27
N HIS A 78 11.17 -7.97 13.15
CA HIS A 78 10.14 -7.01 13.50
C HIS A 78 10.22 -5.91 12.46
N VAL A 79 9.19 -5.83 11.63
CA VAL A 79 9.19 -4.93 10.47
C VAL A 79 8.29 -3.75 10.79
N LYS A 80 8.89 -2.57 10.87
CA LYS A 80 8.18 -1.30 10.98
C LYS A 80 8.20 -0.62 9.62
N LEU A 81 7.03 -0.46 9.02
CA LEU A 81 6.82 0.22 7.76
C LEU A 81 6.16 1.58 8.04
N SER A 82 6.73 2.65 7.50
CA SER A 82 6.17 4.00 7.58
C SER A 82 5.99 4.56 6.19
N ILE A 83 4.76 4.94 5.85
CA ILE A 83 4.44 5.57 4.57
C ILE A 83 3.96 6.98 4.84
N ALA A 84 4.60 7.96 4.23
CA ALA A 84 4.23 9.36 4.32
C ALA A 84 4.12 9.94 2.91
N GLY A 85 3.11 10.76 2.66
CA GLY A 85 2.96 11.42 1.38
C GLY A 85 1.91 12.51 1.41
N GLU A 86 1.97 13.41 0.44
CA GLU A 86 1.00 14.49 0.29
C GLU A 86 -0.14 14.03 -0.63
N GLY A 87 -1.36 14.04 -0.09
CA GLY A 87 -2.57 13.63 -0.80
C GLY A 87 -3.35 14.80 -1.39
N HIS A 88 -3.81 14.65 -2.62
CA HIS A 88 -4.77 15.55 -3.26
C HIS A 88 -6.02 14.77 -3.67
N VAL A 89 -7.20 15.21 -3.21
CA VAL A 89 -8.48 14.60 -3.58
C VAL A 89 -8.86 15.04 -4.98
N SER A 90 -8.82 14.12 -5.95
CA SER A 90 -9.15 14.43 -7.35
C SER A 90 -10.63 14.25 -7.66
N SER A 91 -11.31 13.36 -6.94
CA SER A 91 -12.76 13.17 -7.02
C SER A 91 -13.28 12.55 -5.73
N ILE A 92 -14.56 12.82 -5.43
CA ILE A 92 -15.28 12.14 -4.37
C ILE A 92 -16.70 11.85 -4.84
N ASP A 93 -17.12 10.61 -4.66
CA ASP A 93 -18.46 10.14 -5.00
C ASP A 93 -19.28 9.89 -3.72
N THR A 94 -19.26 10.88 -2.81
CA THR A 94 -19.98 10.86 -1.53
C THR A 94 -20.31 12.28 -1.06
N ASP A 95 -21.19 12.40 -0.08
CA ASP A 95 -21.56 13.66 0.56
C ASP A 95 -20.59 14.09 1.69
N LEU A 96 -19.37 13.56 1.73
CA LEU A 96 -18.38 13.91 2.74
C LEU A 96 -18.03 15.41 2.65
N ALA A 97 -18.18 16.12 3.76
CA ALA A 97 -18.00 17.57 3.84
C ALA A 97 -16.52 18.00 3.78
N LEU A 98 -15.91 17.93 2.60
CA LEU A 98 -14.52 18.34 2.33
C LEU A 98 -14.31 19.87 2.33
N ASN A 99 -15.34 20.66 2.65
CA ASN A 99 -15.19 22.07 2.97
C ASN A 99 -14.87 22.32 4.46
N THR A 100 -14.75 21.26 5.26
CA THR A 100 -14.44 21.35 6.69
C THR A 100 -13.16 20.59 7.04
N ALA A 101 -12.45 21.06 8.07
CA ALA A 101 -11.29 20.34 8.60
C ALA A 101 -11.65 18.95 9.14
N ALA A 102 -12.88 18.76 9.64
CA ALA A 102 -13.36 17.48 10.13
C ALA A 102 -13.53 16.46 8.99
N GLY A 103 -14.10 16.87 7.85
CA GLY A 103 -14.25 16.02 6.67
C GLY A 103 -12.91 15.55 6.12
N TYR A 104 -11.91 16.43 6.02
CA TYR A 104 -10.56 16.04 5.63
C TYR A 104 -9.93 15.04 6.60
N ARG A 105 -10.04 15.25 7.92
CA ARG A 105 -9.52 14.29 8.91
C ARG A 105 -10.17 12.91 8.80
N GLN A 106 -11.47 12.88 8.53
CA GLN A 106 -12.19 11.63 8.32
C GLN A 106 -11.68 10.90 7.08
N LEU A 107 -11.46 11.63 5.98
CA LEU A 107 -10.90 11.07 4.75
C LEU A 107 -9.48 10.55 4.95
N ASP A 108 -8.61 11.32 5.61
CA ASP A 108 -7.23 10.91 5.94
C ASP A 108 -7.20 9.60 6.74
N GLN A 109 -8.14 9.44 7.69
CA GLN A 109 -8.25 8.21 8.48
C GLN A 109 -8.72 7.02 7.63
N MET A 110 -9.69 7.24 6.74
CA MET A 110 -10.18 6.21 5.81
C MET A 110 -9.08 5.77 4.84
N GLU A 111 -8.34 6.72 4.29
CA GLU A 111 -7.17 6.46 3.43
C GLU A 111 -6.12 5.63 4.18
N SER A 112 -5.75 6.05 5.39
CA SER A 112 -4.76 5.36 6.22
C SER A 112 -5.16 3.91 6.50
N ASN A 113 -6.44 3.69 6.86
CA ASN A 113 -6.97 2.35 7.11
C ASN A 113 -7.01 1.51 5.83
N TYR A 114 -7.38 2.11 4.70
CA TYR A 114 -7.41 1.40 3.41
C TYR A 114 -6.01 0.97 2.98
N LEU A 115 -5.01 1.86 3.08
CA LEU A 115 -3.62 1.53 2.79
C LEU A 115 -3.12 0.39 3.69
N LEU A 116 -3.46 0.42 4.99
CA LEU A 116 -3.13 -0.66 5.91
C LEU A 116 -3.70 -2.02 5.44
N LEU A 117 -4.97 -2.05 5.05
CA LEU A 117 -5.62 -3.28 4.56
C LEU A 117 -4.97 -3.80 3.27
N VAL A 118 -4.68 -2.92 2.31
CA VAL A 118 -4.03 -3.28 1.05
C VAL A 118 -2.61 -3.82 1.30
N LEU A 119 -1.85 -3.19 2.20
CA LEU A 119 -0.51 -3.64 2.58
C LEU A 119 -0.57 -5.02 3.23
N LEU A 120 -1.52 -5.25 4.12
CA LEU A 120 -1.71 -6.55 4.77
C LEU A 120 -2.11 -7.64 3.77
N ASP A 121 -3.02 -7.36 2.84
CA ASP A 121 -3.41 -8.34 1.80
C ASP A 121 -2.19 -8.80 0.99
N VAL A 122 -1.38 -7.85 0.54
CA VAL A 122 -0.22 -8.13 -0.28
C VAL A 122 0.87 -8.83 0.53
N LEU A 123 1.27 -8.28 1.68
CA LEU A 123 2.36 -8.82 2.49
C LEU A 123 2.01 -10.18 3.11
N VAL A 124 0.83 -10.30 3.72
CA VAL A 124 0.45 -11.48 4.51
C VAL A 124 -0.14 -12.57 3.63
N TYR A 125 -1.08 -12.24 2.75
CA TYR A 125 -1.86 -13.27 2.06
C TYR A 125 -1.25 -13.67 0.72
N ARG A 126 -0.71 -12.73 -0.06
CA ARG A 126 -0.21 -13.00 -1.41
C ARG A 126 1.25 -13.43 -1.46
N PHE A 127 2.10 -12.87 -0.60
CA PHE A 127 3.53 -13.19 -0.58
C PHE A 127 3.95 -14.23 0.47
N SER A 128 3.07 -14.63 1.39
CA SER A 128 3.34 -15.74 2.34
C SER A 128 3.08 -17.14 1.75
N ILE A 129 2.54 -17.22 0.52
CA ILE A 129 2.41 -18.47 -0.25
C ILE A 129 3.82 -18.92 -0.71
N PRO A 130 4.19 -20.21 -0.61
CA PRO A 130 5.58 -20.66 -0.72
C PRO A 130 6.12 -20.51 -2.13
N THR A 131 6.64 -19.33 -2.44
CA THR A 131 7.61 -19.16 -3.51
C THR A 131 8.99 -19.36 -2.88
N ASN A 132 9.65 -20.46 -3.22
CA ASN A 132 11.00 -20.81 -2.75
C ASN A 132 12.11 -19.87 -3.30
N SER A 133 11.78 -18.59 -3.53
CA SER A 133 12.67 -17.53 -4.00
C SER A 133 13.21 -16.74 -2.81
N SER A 134 14.35 -16.09 -2.99
CA SER A 134 15.00 -15.25 -1.97
C SER A 134 14.08 -14.15 -1.43
N VAL A 135 13.19 -13.59 -2.25
CA VAL A 135 12.17 -12.61 -1.83
C VAL A 135 11.09 -13.22 -0.94
N GLY A 136 10.72 -14.49 -1.18
CA GLY A 136 9.74 -15.22 -0.38
C GLY A 136 10.26 -15.65 0.99
N TRP A 137 11.55 -15.98 1.13
CA TRP A 137 12.13 -16.35 2.44
C TRP A 137 12.15 -15.16 3.42
N PHE A 138 12.54 -13.95 2.98
CA PHE A 138 12.52 -12.76 3.83
C PHE A 138 11.11 -12.45 4.37
N LEU A 139 10.05 -12.68 3.56
CA LEU A 139 8.66 -12.46 3.98
C LEU A 139 8.07 -13.64 4.77
N ARG A 140 8.61 -14.86 4.61
CA ARG A 140 8.16 -16.05 5.35
C ARG A 140 8.75 -16.14 6.76
N ALA A 141 10.01 -15.74 6.94
CA ALA A 141 10.61 -15.57 8.27
C ALA A 141 9.90 -14.47 9.09
N ALA A 142 9.14 -13.62 8.38
CA ALA A 142 8.31 -12.61 8.96
C ALA A 142 6.92 -13.14 9.40
N LEU A 143 6.18 -13.85 8.56
CA LEU A 143 4.72 -13.81 8.72
C LEU A 143 4.01 -15.00 9.40
N LEU A 144 4.69 -15.77 10.23
CA LEU A 144 4.02 -16.81 11.03
C LEU A 144 3.55 -16.20 12.37
N THR A 145 2.25 -15.96 12.49
CA THR A 145 1.52 -15.59 13.73
C THR A 145 1.59 -14.12 14.19
N ALA A 146 1.25 -13.16 13.32
CA ALA A 146 0.96 -11.80 13.78
C ALA A 146 -0.46 -11.70 14.40
N THR A 147 -0.59 -11.79 15.73
CA THR A 147 -1.70 -11.14 16.45
C THR A 147 -1.34 -9.68 16.65
N VAL A 148 -1.84 -8.80 15.77
CA VAL A 148 -1.57 -7.36 15.81
C VAL A 148 -2.64 -6.66 16.66
N PRO A 149 -2.31 -6.08 17.83
CA PRO A 149 -3.07 -4.96 18.32
C PRO A 149 -2.75 -3.75 17.43
N VAL A 150 -3.70 -3.36 16.57
CA VAL A 150 -3.58 -2.18 15.72
C VAL A 150 -3.60 -0.94 16.62
N ILE A 151 -2.44 -0.34 16.87
CA ILE A 151 -2.34 0.97 17.54
C ILE A 151 -1.96 2.01 16.49
N ALA A 152 -2.96 2.58 15.81
CA ALA A 152 -2.77 3.76 14.98
C ALA A 152 -2.55 4.98 15.91
N ARG A 153 -1.35 5.57 15.89
CA ARG A 153 -1.09 6.88 16.51
C ARG A 153 -0.83 7.91 15.42
N THR A 154 -1.75 8.85 15.27
CA THR A 154 -1.57 10.05 14.46
C THR A 154 -1.09 11.19 15.37
N THR A 155 0.06 11.80 15.05
CA THR A 155 0.54 13.03 15.71
C THR A 155 0.63 14.16 14.70
N MET A 156 -0.06 15.28 14.97
CA MET A 156 -0.25 16.39 14.03
C MET A 156 0.81 17.51 14.15
N PRO A 157 1.30 18.07 13.03
CA PRO A 157 1.86 19.42 12.98
C PRO A 157 0.82 20.50 12.61
N LYS A 158 1.08 21.74 13.05
CA LYS A 158 0.15 22.90 13.11
C LYS A 158 -0.01 23.69 11.78
N LYS A 159 0.16 23.06 10.62
CA LYS A 159 -0.14 23.63 9.29
C LYS A 159 -0.92 22.61 8.49
N ILE A 160 -1.95 23.06 7.77
CA ILE A 160 -2.84 22.20 6.97
C ILE A 160 -2.07 21.75 5.71
N ASN A 161 -1.13 20.83 5.91
CA ASN A 161 -0.62 19.89 4.92
C ASN A 161 -1.17 18.53 5.38
N THR A 162 -2.10 17.97 4.61
CA THR A 162 -2.73 16.68 4.87
C THR A 162 -1.76 15.57 4.48
N SER A 163 -0.88 15.21 5.41
CA SER A 163 -0.05 14.00 5.32
C SER A 163 0.08 13.37 6.71
N SER A 164 -0.95 12.65 7.13
CA SER A 164 -0.83 11.78 8.31
C SER A 164 0.00 10.56 7.90
N PRO A 165 1.15 10.28 8.53
CA PRO A 165 1.95 9.10 8.21
C PRO A 165 1.18 7.83 8.61
N VAL A 166 1.17 6.85 7.71
CA VAL A 166 0.66 5.50 7.99
C VAL A 166 1.80 4.69 8.59
N HIS A 167 1.63 4.26 9.84
CA HIS A 167 2.56 3.39 10.53
C HIS A 167 1.98 1.98 10.61
N LEU A 168 2.65 1.02 10.00
CA LEU A 168 2.36 -0.40 10.12
C LEU A 168 3.52 -1.06 10.88
N GLU A 169 3.20 -1.74 11.97
CA GLU A 169 4.15 -2.50 12.78
C GLU A 169 3.76 -3.97 12.70
N LEU A 170 4.63 -4.78 12.10
CA LEU A 170 4.43 -6.21 11.95
C LEU A 170 5.39 -6.94 12.90
N LYS A 171 4.80 -7.61 13.89
CA LYS A 171 5.50 -8.54 14.75
C LYS A 171 5.37 -9.96 14.22
N LEU A 172 6.53 -10.60 14.16
CA LEU A 172 6.78 -11.91 13.60
C LEU A 172 7.05 -12.77 14.83
N ILE A 173 6.38 -13.91 14.99
CA ILE A 173 6.52 -14.79 16.15
C ILE A 173 6.92 -16.18 15.68
#